data_AF-A0AA95ZDN1-F1
#
_entry.id   AF-A0AA95ZDN1-F1
#
_cell.length_a   1.000
_cell.length_b   1.000
_cell.length_c   1.000
_cell.angle_alpha   90.00
_cell.angle_beta   90.00
_cell.angle_gamma   90.00
#
_symmetry.space_group_name_H-M   'P 1'
#
loop_
_entity.id
_entity.type
_entity.pdbx_description
1 polymer ?
#
loop_
_entity_poly.entity_id
_entity_poly.type
_entity_poly.pdbx_seq_one_letter_code
_entity_poly.pdbx_strand_id
1 'polypeptide(L)' 'MASQPYKPGDLVNLEPGFANQARLGLYEILRVMPPRDNKEEQYRVRGPDGLERAIGHHEIAETAVKRG' A
#
# COMPACT_ATOMS: atom_id res chain seq x y z
N MET A 1 15.32 -1.18 9.99
CA MET A 1 15.14 0.28 9.81
C MET A 1 13.64 0.54 9.84
N ALA A 2 13.14 1.46 10.66
CA ALA A 2 11.71 1.76 10.65
C ALA A 2 11.39 2.51 9.35
N SER A 3 10.79 1.81 8.39
CA SER A 3 10.28 2.41 7.17
C SER A 3 9.32 3.52 7.55
N GLN A 4 9.53 4.73 7.02
CA GLN A 4 8.60 5.84 7.29
C GLN A 4 7.20 5.46 6.79
N PRO A 5 6.13 5.84 7.53
CA PRO A 5 4.77 5.58 7.12
C PRO A 5 4.46 6.28 5.79
N TYR A 6 3.69 5.63 4.93
CA TYR A 6 3.19 6.22 3.69
C TYR A 6 2.06 7.21 3.96
N LYS A 7 1.95 8.24 3.13
CA LYS A 7 0.93 9.30 3.25
C LYS A 7 -0.01 9.34 2.04
N PRO A 8 -1.21 9.94 2.16
CA PRO A 8 -2.10 10.15 1.01
C PRO A 8 -1.39 10.82 -0.17
N GLY A 9 -1.59 10.31 -1.38
CA GLY A 9 -0.96 10.76 -2.62
C GLY A 9 0.36 10.05 -2.97
N ASP A 10 0.94 9.27 -2.06
CA ASP A 10 2.09 8.42 -2.40
C ASP A 10 1.69 7.33 -3.41
N LEU A 11 2.59 7.05 -4.35
CA LEU A 11 2.45 5.95 -5.31
C LEU A 11 3.34 4.78 -4.88
N VAL A 12 2.75 3.61 -4.72
CA VAL A 12 3.45 2.42 -4.23
C VAL A 12 3.28 1.23 -5.17
N ASN A 13 4.28 0.37 -5.23
CA ASN A 13 4.13 -0.97 -5.79
C ASN A 13 3.70 -1.91 -4.67
N LEU A 14 2.85 -2.88 -4.99
CA LEU A 14 2.43 -3.89 -4.03
C LEU A 14 3.17 -5.20 -4.31
N GLU A 15 3.54 -5.89 -3.23
CA GLU A 15 4.02 -7.26 -3.31
C GLU A 15 2.93 -8.17 -3.92
N PRO A 16 3.30 -9.21 -4.68
CA PRO A 16 2.36 -10.21 -5.15
C PRO A 16 1.58 -10.81 -3.98
N GLY A 17 0.25 -10.76 -4.04
CA GLY A 17 -0.58 -11.29 -2.96
C GLY A 17 -0.52 -12.83 -2.86
N PHE A 18 -0.90 -13.37 -1.70
CA PHE A 18 -0.93 -14.81 -1.39
C PHE A 18 -1.73 -15.69 -2.40
N ALA A 19 -2.60 -15.10 -3.21
CA ALA A 19 -3.39 -15.81 -4.23
C ALA A 19 -2.82 -15.70 -5.65
N ASN A 20 -1.57 -15.25 -5.81
CA ASN A 20 -0.94 -15.01 -7.11
C ASN A 20 -1.72 -14.02 -8.00
N GLN A 21 -2.58 -13.19 -7.38
CA GLN A 21 -3.24 -12.09 -8.06
C GLN A 21 -2.18 -11.04 -8.39
N ALA A 22 -1.83 -10.94 -9.67
CA ALA A 22 -0.85 -9.97 -10.13
C ALA A 22 -1.36 -8.55 -9.81
N ARG A 23 -0.76 -7.90 -8.82
CA ARG A 23 -1.03 -6.50 -8.45
C ARG A 23 -0.16 -5.60 -9.33
N LEU A 24 -0.47 -5.58 -10.62
CA LEU A 24 0.31 -4.84 -11.61
C LEU A 24 0.03 -3.34 -11.53
N GLY A 25 1.09 -2.54 -11.65
CA GLY A 25 1.02 -1.08 -11.70
C GLY A 25 1.13 -0.40 -10.33
N LEU A 26 1.15 0.93 -10.38
CA LEU A 26 1.24 1.76 -9.18
C LEU A 26 -0.13 1.92 -8.53
N TYR A 27 -0.12 1.92 -7.20
CA TYR A 27 -1.28 2.13 -6.36
C TYR A 27 -1.11 3.45 -5.61
N GLU A 28 -2.15 4.28 -5.62
CA GLU A 28 -2.17 5.53 -4.86
C GLU A 28 -2.67 5.28 -3.44
N ILE A 29 -1.93 5.74 -2.43
CA ILE A 29 -2.42 5.80 -1.05
C ILE A 29 -3.52 6.85 -0.96
N LEU A 30 -4.74 6.46 -0.61
CA LEU A 30 -5.87 7.38 -0.40
C LEU A 30 -5.94 7.86 1.05
N ARG A 31 -5.69 6.97 2.01
CA ARG A 31 -5.66 7.28 3.45
C ARG A 31 -4.96 6.21 4.27
N VAL A 32 -4.42 6.64 5.40
CA VAL A 32 -4.00 5.75 6.49
C VAL A 32 -5.26 5.32 7.26
N MET A 33 -5.42 4.03 7.47
CA MET A 33 -6.51 3.43 8.24
C MET A 33 -6.10 3.34 9.72
N PRO A 34 -7.06 3.35 10.67
CA PRO A 34 -6.75 3.11 12.07
C PRO A 34 -6.00 1.78 12.24
N PRO A 35 -4.95 1.73 13.08
CA PRO A 35 -4.25 0.49 13.34
C PRO A 35 -5.21 -0.56 13.91
N ARG A 36 -5.14 -1.79 13.40
CA ARG A 36 -5.84 -2.94 14.01
C ARG A 36 -5.05 -3.45 15.21
N ASP A 37 -5.60 -4.45 15.89
CA ASP A 37 -5.03 -5.09 17.09
C ASP A 37 -3.57 -5.54 16.94
N ASN A 38 -3.13 -5.81 15.70
CA ASN A 38 -1.74 -6.19 15.38
C ASN A 38 -0.74 -5.02 15.37
N LYS A 39 -1.18 -3.78 15.66
CA LYS A 39 -0.39 -2.54 15.61
C LYS A 39 0.25 -2.25 14.24
N GLU A 40 -0.18 -2.94 13.20
CA GLU A 40 0.30 -2.69 11.85
C GLU A 40 -0.50 -1.55 11.22
N GLU A 41 0.22 -0.63 10.57
CA GLU A 41 -0.41 0.39 9.74
C GLU A 41 -1.10 -0.25 8.55
N GLN A 42 -2.32 0.21 8.30
CA GLN A 42 -3.10 -0.19 7.14
C GLN A 42 -3.35 1.02 6.26
N TYR A 43 -3.40 0.77 4.96
CA TYR A 43 -3.61 1.80 3.96
C TYR A 43 -4.80 1.43 3.09
N ARG A 44 -5.60 2.43 2.74
CA ARG A 44 -6.56 2.33 1.65
C ARG A 44 -5.88 2.81 0.39
N VAL A 45 -5.82 1.99 -0.65
CA VAL A 45 -5.17 2.30 -1.92
C VAL A 45 -6.12 2.21 -3.10
N ARG A 46 -5.84 2.95 -4.18
CA ARG A 46 -6.53 2.82 -5.47
C ARG A 46 -5.57 2.31 -6.53
N GLY A 47 -5.96 1.22 -7.20
CA GLY A 47 -5.18 0.64 -8.29
C GLY A 47 -5.45 1.30 -9.65
N PRO A 48 -4.68 0.93 -10.68
CA PRO A 48 -4.88 1.41 -12.05
C PRO A 48 -6.23 0.98 -12.65
N ASP A 49 -6.83 -0.07 -12.09
CA ASP A 49 -8.18 -0.52 -12.41
C ASP A 49 -9.29 0.34 -11.77
N GLY A 50 -8.93 1.39 -11.03
CA GLY A 50 -9.85 2.27 -10.32
C GLY A 50 -10.44 1.66 -9.05
N LEU A 51 -10.12 0.40 -8.73
CA LEU A 51 -10.66 -0.29 -7.58
C LEU A 51 -9.85 0.02 -6.31
N GLU A 52 -10.57 0.18 -5.21
CA GLU A 52 -9.97 0.47 -3.91
C GLU A 52 -9.76 -0.79 -3.07
N ARG A 53 -8.60 -0.88 -2.43
CA ARG A 53 -8.17 -2.04 -1.62
C ARG A 53 -7.65 -1.57 -0.27
N ALA A 54 -7.91 -2.35 0.78
CA ALA A 54 -7.23 -2.19 2.05
C ALA A 54 -6.03 -3.13 2.05
N ILE A 55 -4.86 -2.61 2.41
CA ILE A 55 -3.59 -3.36 2.47
C ILE A 55 -2.86 -3.06 3.78
N GLY A 56 -2.06 -4.02 4.25
CA GLY A 56 -1.07 -3.80 5.30
C GLY A 56 0.19 -3.14 4.78
N HIS A 57 1.01 -2.59 5.68
CA HIS A 57 2.33 -2.06 5.34
C HIS A 57 3.23 -3.12 4.71
N HIS A 58 3.15 -4.37 5.17
CA HIS A 58 3.95 -5.49 4.64
C HIS A 58 3.62 -5.86 3.18
N GLU A 59 2.48 -5.42 2.64
CA GLU A 59 2.09 -5.69 1.26
C GLU A 59 2.64 -4.64 0.28
N ILE A 60 3.38 -3.65 0.76
CA ILE A 60 4.02 -2.62 -0.06
C ILE A 60 5.46 -3.04 -0.34
N ALA A 61 5.81 -3.13 -1.61
CA ALA A 61 7.17 -3.44 -2.03
C ALA A 61 8.14 -2.36 -1.51
N GLU A 62 9.31 -2.76 -1.00
CA GLU A 62 10.30 -1.85 -0.40
C GLU A 62 10.79 -0.78 -1.41
N THR A 63 10.67 -1.03 -2.70
CA THR A 63 10.86 -0.08 -3.80
C THR A 63 9.63 0.79 -4.04
N ALA A 64 9.06 1.36 -2.98
CA ALA A 64 8.01 2.36 -3.12
C ALA A 64 8.57 3.58 -3.86
N VAL A 65 7.89 3.97 -4.94
CA VAL A 65 8.26 5.15 -5.72
C VAL A 65 7.74 6.38 -4.98
N LYS A 66 8.49 6.82 -3.96
CA LYS A 66 8.23 8.10 -3.30
C LYS A 66 8.35 9.22 -4.35
N ARG A 67 7.23 9.84 -4.71
CA ARG A 67 7.28 11.16 -5.32
C ARG A 67 7.58 12.16 -4.19
N GLY A 68 8.72 12.85 -4.34
CA GLY A 68 9.22 13.85 -3.41
C GLY A 68 8.21 14.96 -3.14
#